data_AF-A0A0G0GZE4-F1
#
_entry.id   AF-A0A0G0GZE4-F1
#
_cell.length_a   1.000
_cell.length_b   1.000
_cell.length_c   1.000
_cell.angle_alpha   90.00
_cell.angle_beta   90.00
_cell.angle_gamma   90.00
#
_symmetry.space_group_name_H-M   'P 1'
#
loop_
_entity.id
_entity.type
_entity.pdbx_description
1 polymer ?
#
loop_
_entity_poly.entity_id
_entity_poly.type
_entity_poly.pdbx_seq_one_letter_code
_entity_poly.pdbx_strand_id
1 'polypeptide(L)'
;MRQFHHYYGNKIYAAIHSDFWLYEFSVWLHTVARSLIAIFIPILLLQLGYSVTEALIFYGIYHLIDVPLNFLARRLVVAWGARTVIIIATLAIIGYFSVFYFLTPNAWTILLILALLNAIYDSFYWVSHMYLFIESSGQSSQAGRKTGIMHSVRAFAGMLGPAI
;
A
#
# COMPACT_ATOMS: atom_id res chain seq x y z
N MET A 1 1.66 44.37 -9.37
CA MET A 1 1.23 43.27 -8.47
C MET A 1 0.27 42.26 -9.10
N ARG A 2 -0.54 42.59 -10.13
CA ARG A 2 -1.47 41.64 -10.78
C ARG A 2 -0.80 40.47 -11.54
N GLN A 3 0.40 40.65 -12.10
CA GLN A 3 1.08 39.57 -12.84
C GLN A 3 1.77 38.54 -11.93
N PHE A 4 2.05 38.88 -10.67
CA PHE A 4 2.65 37.95 -9.70
C PHE A 4 1.66 36.87 -9.24
N HIS A 5 0.38 37.25 -9.08
CA HIS A 5 -0.69 36.31 -8.74
C HIS A 5 -1.00 35.32 -9.87
N HIS A 6 -0.89 35.75 -11.14
CA HIS A 6 -1.16 34.88 -12.27
C HIS A 6 -0.06 33.81 -12.47
N TYR A 7 1.20 34.16 -12.15
CA TYR A 7 2.34 33.24 -12.26
C TYR A 7 2.39 32.22 -11.11
N TYR A 8 2.02 32.61 -9.89
CA TYR A 8 1.92 31.69 -8.74
C TYR A 8 0.64 30.86 -8.73
N GLY A 9 -0.49 31.40 -9.19
CA GLY A 9 -1.74 30.66 -9.35
C GLY A 9 -1.58 29.46 -10.29
N ASN A 10 -0.87 29.65 -11.41
CA ASN A 10 -0.57 28.57 -12.35
C ASN A 10 0.42 27.53 -11.82
N LYS A 11 1.35 27.89 -10.92
CA LYS A 11 2.27 26.90 -10.32
C LYS A 11 1.59 26.02 -9.27
N ILE A 12 0.65 26.56 -8.50
CA ILE A 12 -0.15 25.76 -7.56
C ILE A 12 -1.12 24.87 -8.36
N TYR A 13 -1.78 25.40 -9.39
CA TYR A 13 -2.67 24.62 -10.24
C TYR A 13 -1.91 23.52 -11.01
N ALA A 14 -0.75 23.82 -11.57
CA ALA A 14 0.12 22.85 -12.25
C ALA A 14 0.79 21.88 -11.29
N ALA A 15 1.05 22.26 -10.03
CA ALA A 15 1.51 21.32 -9.01
C ALA A 15 0.39 20.33 -8.65
N ILE A 16 -0.83 20.82 -8.39
CA ILE A 16 -1.99 19.99 -8.04
C ILE A 16 -2.47 19.12 -9.22
N HIS A 17 -2.29 19.57 -10.47
CA HIS A 17 -2.65 18.82 -11.69
C HIS A 17 -1.46 18.11 -12.35
N SER A 18 -0.32 18.02 -11.67
CA SER A 18 0.79 17.20 -12.17
C SER A 18 0.46 15.71 -11.99
N ASP A 19 0.92 14.87 -12.92
CA ASP A 19 0.79 13.40 -12.82
C ASP A 19 1.32 12.86 -11.48
N PHE A 20 2.29 13.56 -10.88
CA PHE A 20 2.82 13.31 -9.54
C PHE A 20 1.76 13.48 -8.44
N TRP A 21 0.93 14.52 -8.48
CA TRP A 21 -0.09 14.76 -7.45
C TRP A 21 -1.26 13.78 -7.54
N LEU A 22 -1.70 13.46 -8.76
CA LEU A 22 -2.70 12.40 -9.00
C LEU A 22 -2.20 11.04 -8.48
N TYR A 23 -0.92 10.76 -8.70
CA TYR A 23 -0.26 9.57 -8.19
C TYR A 23 -0.18 9.53 -6.66
N GLU A 24 0.36 10.58 -6.04
CA GLU A 24 0.45 10.72 -4.58
C GLU A 24 -0.92 10.64 -3.89
N PHE A 25 -1.94 11.27 -4.48
CA PHE A 25 -3.30 11.21 -3.96
C PHE A 25 -3.89 9.79 -4.02
N SER A 26 -3.67 9.08 -5.14
CA SER A 26 -4.08 7.67 -5.28
C SER A 26 -3.43 6.79 -4.22
N VAL A 27 -2.13 6.98 -3.98
CA VAL A 27 -1.37 6.29 -2.94
C VAL A 27 -1.88 6.63 -1.55
N TRP A 28 -2.19 7.90 -1.31
CA TRP A 28 -2.73 8.36 -0.03
C TRP A 28 -4.08 7.70 0.26
N LEU A 29 -5.02 7.74 -0.69
CA LEU A 29 -6.30 7.05 -0.59
C LEU A 29 -6.12 5.55 -0.33
N HIS A 30 -5.18 4.92 -1.03
CA HIS A 30 -4.88 3.51 -0.85
C HIS A 30 -4.34 3.20 0.55
N THR A 31 -3.46 4.06 1.07
CA THR A 31 -2.91 3.93 2.44
C THR A 31 -4.00 4.11 3.48
N VAL A 32 -4.87 5.11 3.32
CA VAL A 32 -6.03 5.33 4.20
C VAL A 32 -6.96 4.11 4.18
N ALA A 33 -7.37 3.65 3.01
CA ALA A 33 -8.21 2.46 2.86
C ALA A 33 -7.60 1.22 3.51
N ARG A 34 -6.29 1.00 3.33
CA ARG A 34 -5.58 -0.10 3.99
C ARG A 34 -5.58 0.04 5.50
N SER A 35 -5.33 1.24 6.03
CA SER A 35 -5.30 1.47 7.49
C SER A 35 -6.66 1.23 8.13
N LEU A 36 -7.75 1.61 7.46
CA LEU A 36 -9.12 1.29 7.87
C LEU A 36 -9.30 -0.23 7.98
N ILE A 37 -8.93 -0.97 6.93
CA ILE A 37 -9.16 -2.43 6.87
C ILE A 37 -8.25 -3.20 7.82
N ALA A 38 -6.98 -2.79 7.96
CA ALA A 38 -5.95 -3.55 8.67
C ALA A 38 -6.27 -3.77 10.15
N ILE A 39 -6.93 -2.81 10.81
CA ILE A 39 -7.38 -2.94 12.20
C ILE A 39 -8.52 -3.95 12.35
N PHE A 40 -9.38 -4.09 11.33
CA PHE A 40 -10.52 -4.98 11.40
C PHE A 40 -10.15 -6.44 11.11
N ILE A 41 -9.09 -6.73 10.34
CA ILE A 41 -8.66 -8.11 10.06
C ILE A 41 -8.51 -8.98 11.33
N PRO A 42 -7.75 -8.58 12.36
CA PRO A 42 -7.60 -9.41 13.57
C PRO A 42 -8.92 -9.52 14.34
N ILE A 43 -9.71 -8.45 14.38
CA ILE A 43 -11.02 -8.44 15.03
C ILE A 43 -11.97 -9.43 14.34
N LEU A 44 -11.99 -9.43 13.01
CA LEU A 44 -12.79 -10.34 12.20
C LEU A 44 -12.36 -11.80 12.39
N LEU A 45 -11.05 -12.09 12.45
CA LEU A 45 -10.56 -13.44 12.76
C LEU A 45 -11.09 -13.93 14.11
N LEU A 46 -11.02 -13.08 15.15
CA LEU A 46 -11.54 -13.43 16.47
C LEU A 46 -13.06 -13.62 16.47
N GLN A 47 -13.81 -12.78 15.74
CA GLN A 47 -15.27 -12.92 15.60
C GLN A 47 -15.68 -14.20 14.84
N LEU A 48 -14.85 -14.65 13.89
CA LEU A 48 -15.04 -15.91 13.17
C LEU A 48 -14.66 -17.15 14.01
N GLY A 49 -14.21 -16.96 15.25
CA GLY A 49 -13.91 -18.05 16.18
C GLY A 49 -12.45 -18.50 16.18
N TYR A 50 -11.55 -17.79 15.49
CA TYR A 50 -10.12 -18.02 15.65
C TYR A 50 -9.64 -17.51 17.01
N SER A 51 -8.66 -18.18 17.58
CA SER A 51 -7.98 -17.74 18.79
C SER A 51 -6.95 -16.65 18.50
N VAL A 52 -6.56 -15.92 19.56
CA VAL A 52 -5.50 -14.90 19.48
C VAL A 52 -4.19 -15.49 18.95
N THR A 53 -3.84 -16.71 19.37
CA THR A 53 -2.64 -17.40 18.91
C THR A 53 -2.65 -17.63 17.40
N GLU A 54 -3.80 -18.01 16.83
CA GLU A 54 -3.94 -18.25 15.39
C GLU A 54 -3.85 -16.95 14.59
N ALA A 55 -4.43 -15.87 15.09
CA ALA A 55 -4.27 -14.55 14.52
C ALA A 55 -2.80 -14.08 14.54
N LEU A 56 -2.07 -14.34 15.62
CA LEU A 56 -0.64 -14.02 15.70
C LEU A 56 0.20 -14.86 14.73
N ILE A 57 -0.12 -16.15 14.61
CA ILE A 57 0.52 -17.06 13.64
C ILE A 57 0.25 -16.57 12.20
N PHE A 58 -0.98 -16.15 11.88
CA PHE A 58 -1.31 -15.56 10.58
C PHE A 58 -0.36 -14.39 10.24
N TYR A 59 -0.18 -13.43 11.16
CA TYR A 59 0.74 -12.31 10.95
C TYR A 59 2.21 -12.74 10.87
N GLY A 60 2.62 -13.72 11.67
CA GLY A 60 3.95 -14.29 11.60
C GLY A 60 4.26 -14.89 10.24
N ILE A 61 3.33 -15.67 9.69
CA ILE A 61 3.45 -16.28 8.36
C ILE A 61 3.43 -15.22 7.27
N TYR A 62 2.53 -14.24 7.36
CA TYR A 62 2.49 -13.10 6.45
C TYR A 62 3.85 -12.40 6.38
N HIS A 63 4.46 -12.03 7.52
CA HIS A 63 5.77 -11.38 7.53
C HIS A 63 6.91 -12.29 7.05
N LEU A 64 6.85 -13.57 7.37
CA LEU A 64 7.83 -14.56 6.91
C LEU A 64 7.84 -14.67 5.37
N ILE A 65 6.68 -14.54 4.73
CA ILE A 65 6.52 -14.57 3.28
C ILE A 65 6.81 -13.20 2.64
N ASP A 66 6.38 -12.12 3.29
CA ASP A 66 6.51 -10.76 2.74
C ASP A 66 7.97 -10.34 2.56
N VAL A 67 8.82 -10.60 3.54
CA VAL A 67 10.26 -10.22 3.49
C VAL A 67 10.97 -10.78 2.25
N PRO A 68 10.94 -12.09 1.93
CA PRO A 68 11.54 -12.60 0.71
C PRO A 68 10.83 -12.11 -0.56
N LEU A 69 9.50 -11.91 -0.52
CA LEU A 69 8.76 -11.40 -1.66
C LEU A 69 9.15 -9.97 -2.06
N ASN A 70 9.61 -9.13 -1.14
CA ASN A 70 10.12 -7.80 -1.48
C ASN A 70 11.29 -7.85 -2.48
N PHE A 71 12.18 -8.86 -2.38
CA PHE A 71 13.26 -9.05 -3.35
C PHE A 71 12.74 -9.51 -4.71
N LEU A 72 11.74 -10.38 -4.73
CA LEU A 72 11.08 -10.82 -5.95
C LEU A 72 10.36 -9.66 -6.62
N ALA A 73 9.58 -8.89 -5.85
CA ALA A 73 8.88 -7.69 -6.31
C ALA A 73 9.84 -6.72 -6.98
N ARG A 74 11.01 -6.47 -6.39
CA ARG A 74 12.05 -5.63 -7.01
C ARG A 74 12.48 -6.16 -8.38
N ARG A 75 12.74 -7.47 -8.50
CA ARG A 75 13.13 -8.09 -9.78
C ARG A 75 12.01 -7.95 -10.82
N LEU A 76 10.76 -8.16 -10.43
CA LEU A 76 9.61 -8.02 -11.31
C LEU A 76 9.39 -6.57 -11.74
N VAL A 77 9.57 -5.60 -10.85
CA VAL A 77 9.45 -4.17 -11.17
C VAL A 77 10.49 -3.76 -12.22
N VAL A 78 11.74 -4.22 -12.07
CA VAL A 78 12.80 -3.94 -13.05
C VAL A 78 12.53 -4.64 -14.39
N ALA A 79 11.99 -5.86 -14.37
CA ALA A 79 11.76 -6.64 -15.59
C ALA A 79 10.49 -6.23 -16.36
N TRP A 80 9.40 -5.94 -15.67
CA TRP A 80 8.06 -5.74 -16.26
C TRP A 80 7.49 -4.33 -16.05
N GLY A 81 8.20 -3.49 -15.30
CA GLY A 81 7.76 -2.15 -14.92
C GLY A 81 6.84 -2.14 -13.70
N ALA A 82 6.93 -1.05 -12.92
CA ALA A 82 6.16 -0.88 -11.69
C ALA A 82 4.63 -0.91 -11.90
N ARG A 83 4.14 -0.36 -13.02
CA ARG A 83 2.70 -0.34 -13.32
C ARG A 83 2.10 -1.74 -13.43
N THR A 84 2.79 -2.65 -14.11
CA THR A 84 2.37 -4.05 -14.27
C THR A 84 2.32 -4.77 -12.93
N VAL A 85 3.32 -4.54 -12.09
CA VAL A 85 3.40 -5.17 -10.77
C VAL A 85 2.31 -4.64 -9.81
N ILE A 86 1.93 -3.36 -9.91
CA ILE A 86 0.76 -2.80 -9.19
C ILE A 86 -0.54 -3.49 -9.62
N ILE A 87 -0.73 -3.79 -10.91
CA ILE A 87 -1.91 -4.52 -11.38
C ILE A 87 -1.94 -5.92 -10.74
N ILE A 88 -0.81 -6.63 -10.71
CA ILE A 88 -0.71 -7.94 -10.06
C ILE A 88 -1.04 -7.84 -8.56
N ALA A 89 -0.50 -6.83 -7.87
CA ALA A 89 -0.84 -6.58 -6.47
C ALA A 89 -2.35 -6.31 -6.28
N THR A 90 -2.95 -5.54 -7.18
CA THR A 90 -4.39 -5.25 -7.15
C THR A 90 -5.23 -6.51 -7.34
N LEU A 91 -4.81 -7.41 -8.23
CA LEU A 91 -5.45 -8.72 -8.38
C LEU A 91 -5.28 -9.59 -7.13
N ALA A 92 -4.12 -9.53 -6.47
CA ALA A 92 -3.88 -10.27 -5.24
C ALA A 92 -4.79 -9.81 -4.09
N ILE A 93 -5.04 -8.50 -3.93
CA ILE A 93 -5.95 -8.00 -2.89
C ILE A 93 -7.43 -8.29 -3.21
N ILE A 94 -7.83 -8.28 -4.49
CA ILE A 94 -9.17 -8.75 -4.89
C ILE A 94 -9.33 -10.24 -4.56
N GLY A 95 -8.30 -11.04 -4.88
CA GLY A 95 -8.24 -12.45 -4.50
C GLY A 95 -8.32 -12.64 -2.98
N TYR A 96 -7.60 -11.82 -2.21
CA TYR A 96 -7.64 -11.84 -0.75
C TYR A 96 -9.07 -11.69 -0.22
N PHE A 97 -9.78 -10.63 -0.61
CA PHE A 97 -11.16 -10.42 -0.15
C PHE A 97 -12.13 -11.50 -0.64
N SER A 98 -11.92 -11.99 -1.86
CA SER A 98 -12.73 -13.08 -2.43
C SER A 98 -12.56 -14.37 -1.62
N VAL A 99 -11.34 -14.73 -1.24
CA VAL A 99 -11.03 -15.90 -0.41
C VAL A 99 -11.48 -15.68 1.04
N PHE A 100 -11.34 -14.46 1.56
CA PHE A 100 -11.71 -14.09 2.92
C PHE A 100 -13.21 -14.35 3.18
N TYR A 101 -14.06 -14.15 2.18
CA TYR A 101 -15.50 -14.45 2.27
C TYR A 101 -15.81 -15.92 2.61
N PHE A 102 -14.94 -16.84 2.19
CA PHE A 102 -15.11 -18.28 2.45
C PHE A 102 -14.37 -18.75 3.70
N LEU A 103 -13.83 -17.84 4.51
CA LEU A 103 -13.08 -18.18 5.71
C LEU A 103 -14.03 -18.76 6.77
N THR A 104 -13.77 -20.01 7.14
CA THR A 104 -14.48 -20.72 8.20
C THR A 104 -13.53 -21.03 9.35
N PRO A 105 -14.02 -21.16 10.60
CA PRO A 105 -13.18 -21.50 11.73
C PRO A 105 -12.38 -22.79 11.48
N ASN A 106 -11.13 -22.84 11.93
CA ASN A 106 -10.17 -23.94 11.73
C ASN A 106 -9.72 -24.22 10.28
N ALA A 107 -10.10 -23.40 9.29
CA ALA A 107 -9.65 -23.56 7.90
C ALA A 107 -8.22 -23.04 7.68
N TRP A 108 -7.23 -23.73 8.23
CA TRP A 108 -5.81 -23.33 8.17
C TRP A 108 -5.28 -23.12 6.76
N THR A 109 -5.70 -23.94 5.79
CA THR A 109 -5.31 -23.79 4.39
C THR A 109 -5.76 -22.43 3.82
N ILE A 110 -6.98 -22.00 4.14
CA ILE A 110 -7.51 -20.71 3.70
C ILE A 110 -6.74 -19.58 4.37
N LEU A 111 -6.44 -19.71 5.66
CA LEU A 111 -5.64 -18.74 6.41
C LEU A 111 -4.22 -18.58 5.84
N LEU A 112 -3.58 -19.67 5.40
CA LEU A 112 -2.29 -19.63 4.70
C LEU A 112 -2.38 -18.93 3.34
N ILE A 113 -3.43 -19.23 2.55
CA ILE A 113 -3.66 -18.57 1.26
C ILE A 113 -3.88 -17.06 1.46
N LEU A 114 -4.64 -16.67 2.49
CA LEU A 114 -4.84 -15.27 2.85
C LEU A 114 -3.53 -14.58 3.22
N ALA A 115 -2.68 -15.24 4.02
CA ALA A 115 -1.38 -14.68 4.40
C ALA A 115 -0.49 -14.46 3.17
N LEU A 116 -0.47 -15.43 2.25
CA LEU A 116 0.27 -15.34 1.00
C LEU A 116 -0.25 -14.22 0.10
N LEU A 117 -1.57 -14.14 -0.13
CA LEU A 117 -2.18 -13.11 -0.97
C LEU A 117 -1.92 -11.71 -0.40
N ASN A 118 -2.03 -11.56 0.93
CA ASN A 118 -1.73 -10.30 1.60
C ASN A 118 -0.24 -9.92 1.47
N ALA A 119 0.67 -10.90 1.60
CA ALA A 119 2.11 -10.68 1.42
C ALA A 119 2.47 -10.31 -0.02
N ILE A 120 1.85 -10.97 -1.03
CA ILE A 120 2.04 -10.62 -2.44
C ILE A 120 1.57 -9.20 -2.68
N TYR A 121 0.35 -8.87 -2.23
CA TYR A 121 -0.19 -7.52 -2.37
C TYR A 121 0.73 -6.48 -1.75
N ASP A 122 1.12 -6.66 -0.49
CA ASP A 122 1.91 -5.69 0.24
C ASP A 122 3.27 -5.44 -0.40
N SER A 123 4.07 -6.49 -0.55
CA SER A 123 5.40 -6.40 -1.17
C SER A 123 5.34 -5.84 -2.60
N PHE A 124 4.41 -6.30 -3.44
CA PHE A 124 4.37 -5.90 -4.85
C PHE A 124 3.88 -4.46 -4.99
N TYR A 125 2.84 -4.08 -4.24
CA TYR A 125 2.34 -2.71 -4.27
C TYR A 125 3.39 -1.75 -3.72
N TRP A 126 3.97 -2.07 -2.55
CA TRP A 126 4.90 -1.20 -1.86
C TRP A 126 6.17 -0.92 -2.67
N VAL A 127 6.82 -1.98 -3.16
CA VAL A 127 8.07 -1.85 -3.92
C VAL A 127 7.85 -1.11 -5.23
N SER A 128 6.77 -1.43 -5.95
CA SER A 128 6.41 -0.73 -7.19
C SER A 128 6.11 0.75 -6.95
N HIS A 129 5.44 1.03 -5.84
CA HIS A 129 5.11 2.39 -5.48
C HIS A 129 6.36 3.21 -5.11
N MET A 130 7.31 2.64 -4.34
CA MET A 130 8.61 3.28 -4.10
C MET A 130 9.37 3.55 -5.38
N TYR A 131 9.31 2.62 -6.35
CA TYR A 131 9.98 2.80 -7.63
C TYR A 131 9.42 3.99 -8.41
N LEU A 132 8.10 4.05 -8.59
CA LEU A 132 7.43 5.17 -9.28
C LEU A 132 7.62 6.50 -8.57
N PHE A 133 7.66 6.50 -7.23
CA PHE A 133 7.98 7.69 -6.45
C PHE A 133 9.39 8.21 -6.75
N ILE A 134 10.39 7.32 -6.77
CA ILE A 134 11.78 7.69 -7.09
C ILE A 134 11.88 8.19 -8.55
N GLU A 135 11.22 7.51 -9.48
CA GLU A 135 11.22 7.87 -10.90
C GLU A 135 10.57 9.24 -11.15
N SER A 136 9.41 9.50 -10.54
CA SER A 136 8.68 10.76 -10.67
C SER A 136 9.33 11.93 -9.90
N SER A 137 10.12 11.63 -8.85
CA SER A 137 10.78 12.66 -8.05
C SER A 137 12.06 13.23 -8.67
N GLY A 138 12.64 12.55 -9.68
CA GLY A 138 13.83 12.95 -10.44
C GLY A 138 15.13 13.02 -9.62
N GLN A 139 16.29 13.21 -10.28
CA GLN A 139 17.61 13.47 -9.65
C GLN A 139 17.68 14.85 -8.97
N SER A 140 16.67 15.23 -8.19
CA SER A 140 16.67 16.50 -7.49
C SER A 140 17.41 16.39 -6.16
N SER A 141 18.21 17.39 -5.83
CA SER A 141 18.85 17.60 -4.51
C SER A 141 17.87 17.68 -3.33
N GLN A 142 16.57 17.47 -3.58
CA GLN A 142 15.47 17.48 -2.62
C GLN A 142 14.86 16.09 -2.37
N ALA A 143 15.50 15.00 -2.83
CA ALA A 143 15.02 13.64 -2.61
C ALA A 143 14.69 13.37 -1.13
N GLY A 144 15.56 13.76 -0.20
CA GLY A 144 15.31 13.61 1.25
C GLY A 144 14.08 14.36 1.75
N ARG A 145 13.82 15.57 1.24
CA ARG A 145 12.62 16.36 1.58
C ARG A 145 11.35 15.72 1.04
N LYS A 146 11.38 15.19 -0.19
CA LYS A 146 10.24 14.47 -0.79
C LYS A 146 9.93 13.18 -0.04
N THR A 147 10.95 12.39 0.33
CA THR A 147 10.81 11.20 1.17
C THR A 147 10.21 11.55 2.54
N GLY A 148 10.65 12.65 3.17
CA GLY A 148 10.09 13.14 4.42
C GLY A 148 8.60 13.50 4.32
N ILE A 149 8.18 14.16 3.24
CA ILE A 149 6.76 14.47 2.97
C ILE A 149 5.96 13.17 2.81
N MET A 150 6.45 12.21 2.03
CA MET A 150 5.79 10.92 1.83
C MET A 150 5.61 10.15 3.15
N HIS A 151 6.63 10.12 4.01
CA HIS A 151 6.52 9.52 5.34
C HIS A 151 5.51 10.24 6.23
N SER A 152 5.49 11.58 6.19
CA SER A 152 4.56 12.39 6.98
C SER A 152 3.11 12.18 6.53
N VAL A 153 2.87 12.18 5.23
CA VAL A 153 1.56 11.94 4.60
C VAL A 153 1.03 10.54 4.97
N ARG A 154 1.90 9.53 4.98
CA ARG A 154 1.55 8.17 5.41
C ARG A 154 1.29 8.03 6.90
N ALA A 155 2.13 8.64 7.73
CA ALA A 155 1.93 8.64 9.17
C ALA A 155 0.57 9.27 9.51
N PHE A 156 0.24 10.39 8.86
CA PHE A 156 -1.04 11.05 9.01
C PHE A 156 -2.21 10.19 8.50
N ALA A 157 -2.08 9.57 7.32
CA ALA A 157 -3.07 8.63 6.79
C ALA A 157 -3.32 7.45 7.74
N GLY A 158 -2.24 6.84 8.26
CA GLY A 158 -2.32 5.71 9.18
C GLY A 158 -2.89 6.06 10.55
N MET A 159 -2.73 7.32 11.00
CA MET A 159 -3.37 7.82 12.23
C MET A 159 -4.86 8.12 12.03
N LEU A 160 -5.25 8.61 10.85
CA LEU A 160 -6.65 8.94 10.55
C LEU A 160 -7.50 7.70 10.28
N GLY A 161 -6.94 6.65 9.68
CA GLY A 161 -7.69 5.43 9.36
C GLY A 161 -8.48 4.86 10.55
N PRO A 162 -7.86 4.59 11.71
CA PRO A 162 -8.57 4.06 12.87
C PRO A 162 -9.59 5.01 13.52
N ALA A 163 -9.50 6.31 13.24
CA ALA A 163 -10.26 7.35 13.94
C ALA A 163 -11.58 7.72 13.24
N ILE A 164 -11.80 7.24 12.01
CA ILE A 164 -12.99 7.45 11.18
C ILE A 164 -13.71 6.10 11.02
#